data_AF-A0A839SUK3-F1
#
_entry.id   AF-A0A839SUK3-F1
#
_cell.length_a   1.000
_cell.length_b   1.000
_cell.length_c   1.000
_cell.angle_alpha   90.00
_cell.angle_beta   90.00
_cell.angle_gamma   90.00
#
_symmetry.space_group_name_H-M   'P 1'
#
loop_
_entity.id
_entity.type
_entity.pdbx_description
1 polymer ?
#
loop_
_entity_poly.entity_id
_entity_poly.type
_entity_poly.pdbx_seq_one_letter_code
_entity_poly.pdbx_strand_id
1 'polypeptide(L)'
;MDGDPQVGYKLRADMDAQLGKLLLLINGGGAATIATLLTDTIREETLTVLNIAAVLALTCFLSGIVLNAFHQRWRRECNLAYDAEEKSSPPLAAQVAAGTASEPEVCIRNRRALWASLWAFASGGAAILVGAIGTMVARHEIDRSMPQMFDGMASIISAVVATAALLSTWYWWREKELRRDEVLKWADEAISVLRTLHLLCAVDVSKFTDENPSRKFLDVLFISSILIERGRLFFRNSNDGNQHGREKEKAYQGLRPEILDQLIIAHEIALRWGDADQETRSRMTVISERACRRFLSLAQEEVGRGRTASKYNKLGGDGVDLDALLLSVTDKELASQGM
;
A
#
# COMPACT_ATOMS: atom_id res chain seq x y z
N MET A 1 20.09 7.69 15.46
CA MET A 1 19.74 8.77 14.52
C MET A 1 18.26 9.03 14.71
N ASP A 2 17.92 9.95 15.61
CA ASP A 2 16.54 10.36 15.84
C ASP A 2 16.12 11.21 14.64
N GLY A 3 15.45 10.57 13.68
CA GLY A 3 14.88 11.29 12.55
C GLY A 3 13.84 12.25 13.10
N ASP A 4 14.09 13.56 12.91
CA ASP A 4 13.17 14.61 13.33
C ASP A 4 11.75 14.27 12.83
N PRO A 5 10.79 13.97 13.72
CA PRO A 5 9.44 13.58 13.33
C PRO A 5 8.76 14.64 12.47
N GLN A 6 9.20 15.90 12.53
CA GLN A 6 8.70 16.97 11.68
C GLN A 6 8.99 16.76 10.19
N VAL A 7 10.06 16.03 9.84
CA VAL A 7 10.39 15.73 8.43
C VAL A 7 9.31 14.87 7.79
N GLY A 8 8.80 13.87 8.51
CA GLY A 8 7.72 12.99 8.03
C GLY A 8 6.40 13.72 7.84
N TYR A 9 6.03 14.60 8.79
CA TYR A 9 4.82 15.43 8.69
C TYR A 9 4.89 16.40 7.51
N LYS A 10 6.05 17.04 7.31
CA LYS A 10 6.26 17.99 6.21
C LYS A 10 6.19 17.31 4.85
N LEU A 11 6.77 16.12 4.72
CA LEU A 11 6.73 15.34 3.48
C LEU A 11 5.29 14.91 3.11
N ARG A 12 4.52 14.40 4.08
CA ARG A 12 3.10 14.04 3.84
C ARG A 12 2.24 15.27 3.49
N ALA A 13 2.43 16.38 4.21
CA ALA A 13 1.70 17.61 3.93
C ALA A 13 1.97 18.15 2.52
N ASP A 14 3.21 18.03 2.04
CA ASP A 14 3.58 18.47 0.68
C ASP A 14 2.98 17.54 -0.39
N MET A 15 3.02 16.22 -0.19
CA MET A 15 2.38 15.27 -1.12
C MET A 15 0.86 15.50 -1.22
N ASP A 16 0.16 15.71 -0.10
CA ASP A 16 -1.27 16.00 -0.10
C ASP A 16 -1.57 17.34 -0.80
N ALA A 17 -0.70 18.35 -0.63
CA ALA A 17 -0.82 19.63 -1.32
C ALA A 17 -0.61 19.50 -2.83
N GLN A 18 0.35 18.69 -3.27
CA GLN A 18 0.59 18.43 -4.70
C GLN A 18 -0.56 17.65 -5.34
N LEU A 19 -1.08 16.62 -4.65
CA LEU A 19 -2.23 15.84 -5.13
C LEU A 19 -3.49 16.73 -5.22
N GLY A 20 -3.70 17.61 -4.23
CA GLY A 20 -4.78 18.60 -4.24
C GLY A 20 -4.67 19.57 -5.41
N LYS A 21 -3.47 20.08 -5.71
CA LYS A 21 -3.21 20.94 -6.88
C LYS A 21 -3.47 20.21 -8.20
N LEU A 22 -3.05 18.96 -8.32
CA LEU A 22 -3.28 18.15 -9.53
C LEU A 22 -4.77 17.92 -9.77
N LEU A 23 -5.52 17.55 -8.72
CA LEU A 23 -6.99 17.39 -8.78
C LEU A 23 -7.70 18.69 -9.12
N LEU A 24 -7.24 19.81 -8.55
CA LEU A 24 -7.77 21.14 -8.89
C LEU A 24 -7.47 21.52 -10.34
N LEU A 25 -6.29 21.17 -10.85
CA LEU A 25 -5.90 21.44 -12.23
C LEU A 25 -6.74 20.61 -13.22
N ILE A 26 -6.93 19.32 -12.95
CA ILE A 26 -7.72 18.43 -13.81
C ILE A 26 -9.20 18.85 -13.81
N ASN A 27 -9.80 19.03 -12.63
CA ASN A 27 -11.23 19.37 -12.53
C ASN A 27 -11.51 20.84 -12.88
N GLY A 28 -10.59 21.74 -12.51
CA GLY A 28 -10.64 23.15 -12.89
C GLY A 28 -10.42 23.35 -14.39
N GLY A 29 -9.58 22.53 -15.02
CA GLY A 29 -9.42 22.51 -16.48
C GLY A 29 -10.72 22.14 -17.20
N GLY A 30 -11.46 21.16 -16.69
CA GLY A 30 -12.80 20.82 -17.19
C GLY A 30 -13.78 21.99 -17.07
N ALA A 31 -13.85 22.63 -15.91
CA ALA A 31 -14.70 23.81 -15.70
C ALA A 31 -14.31 25.00 -16.60
N ALA A 32 -13.01 25.27 -16.75
CA ALA A 32 -12.50 26.31 -17.64
C ALA A 32 -12.85 26.03 -19.11
N THR A 33 -12.69 24.78 -19.56
CA THR A 33 -13.04 24.37 -20.93
C THR A 33 -14.53 24.52 -21.20
N ILE A 34 -15.39 24.17 -20.23
CA ILE A 34 -16.84 24.37 -20.35
C ILE A 34 -17.18 25.86 -20.40
N ALA A 35 -16.52 26.70 -19.59
CA ALA A 35 -16.74 28.14 -19.61
C ALA A 35 -16.33 28.78 -20.95
N THR A 36 -15.21 28.36 -21.54
CA THR A 36 -14.78 28.84 -22.87
C THR A 36 -15.73 28.38 -23.98
N LEU A 37 -16.17 27.11 -23.92
CA LEU A 37 -17.18 26.61 -24.86
C LEU A 37 -18.47 27.42 -24.75
N LEU A 38 -18.92 27.71 -23.53
CA LEU A 38 -20.14 28.48 -23.30
C LEU A 38 -20.06 29.90 -23.88
N THR A 39 -18.91 30.58 -23.80
CA THR A 39 -18.75 31.92 -24.40
C THR A 39 -18.89 31.91 -25.93
N ASP A 40 -18.45 30.83 -26.57
CA ASP A 40 -18.52 30.67 -28.02
C ASP A 40 -19.94 30.26 -28.47
N THR A 41 -20.60 29.37 -27.71
CA THR A 41 -21.90 28.77 -28.11
C THR A 41 -23.13 29.60 -27.70
N ILE A 42 -23.00 30.57 -26.77
CA ILE A 42 -24.15 31.35 -26.28
C ILE A 42 -24.82 32.21 -27.36
N ARG A 43 -24.13 32.46 -28.48
CA ARG A 43 -24.64 33.28 -29.59
C ARG A 43 -25.48 32.47 -30.59
N GLU A 44 -25.44 31.14 -30.55
CA GLU A 44 -26.19 30.28 -31.46
C GLU A 44 -27.49 29.79 -30.80
N GLU A 45 -28.64 30.24 -31.30
CA GLU A 45 -29.96 29.85 -30.77
C GLU A 45 -30.23 28.34 -30.90
N THR A 46 -29.62 27.67 -31.87
CA THR A 46 -29.71 26.22 -32.10
C THR A 46 -29.02 25.39 -31.01
N LEU A 47 -28.13 25.99 -30.22
CA LEU A 47 -27.38 25.32 -29.15
C LEU A 47 -27.98 25.53 -27.76
N THR A 48 -29.23 25.99 -27.66
CA THR A 48 -29.88 26.29 -26.38
C THR A 48 -29.83 25.11 -25.39
N VAL A 49 -30.04 23.87 -25.87
CA VAL A 49 -29.99 22.66 -25.03
C VAL A 49 -28.57 22.41 -24.48
N LEU A 50 -27.54 22.53 -25.34
CA LEU A 50 -26.14 22.41 -24.93
C LEU A 50 -25.74 23.51 -23.95
N ASN A 51 -26.19 24.74 -24.17
CA ASN A 51 -25.90 25.89 -23.29
C ASN A 51 -26.47 25.69 -21.88
N ILE A 52 -27.72 25.20 -21.77
CA ILE A 52 -28.33 24.86 -20.48
C ILE A 52 -27.55 23.74 -19.78
N ALA A 53 -27.21 22.68 -20.51
CA ALA A 53 -26.42 21.57 -19.97
C ALA A 53 -25.01 22.01 -19.52
N ALA A 54 -24.37 22.90 -20.26
CA ALA A 54 -23.07 23.47 -19.93
C ALA A 54 -23.11 24.31 -18.65
N VAL A 55 -24.13 25.14 -18.46
CA VAL A 55 -24.32 25.92 -17.23
C VAL A 55 -24.56 24.99 -16.02
N LEU A 56 -25.40 23.96 -16.18
CA LEU A 56 -25.65 22.96 -15.13
C LEU A 56 -24.37 22.21 -14.77
N ALA A 57 -23.63 21.75 -15.76
CA ALA A 57 -22.37 21.05 -15.56
C ALA A 57 -21.34 21.93 -14.85
N LEU A 58 -21.17 23.17 -15.29
CA LEU A 58 -20.27 24.14 -14.66
C LEU A 58 -20.63 24.33 -13.19
N THR A 59 -21.92 24.45 -12.88
CA THR A 59 -22.41 24.55 -11.49
C THR A 59 -22.06 23.31 -10.67
N CYS A 60 -22.23 22.12 -11.24
CA CYS A 60 -21.84 20.85 -10.61
C CYS A 60 -20.32 20.74 -10.40
N PHE A 61 -19.50 21.09 -11.40
CA PHE A 61 -18.04 21.10 -11.29
C PHE A 61 -17.55 22.07 -10.21
N LEU A 62 -18.08 23.30 -10.18
CA LEU A 62 -17.73 24.29 -9.15
C LEU A 62 -18.14 23.82 -7.74
N SER A 63 -19.33 23.23 -7.62
CA SER A 63 -19.78 22.63 -6.35
C SER A 63 -18.89 21.47 -5.92
N GLY A 64 -18.47 20.61 -6.86
CA GLY A 64 -17.54 19.52 -6.61
C GLY A 64 -16.17 20.01 -6.13
N ILE A 65 -15.65 21.11 -6.70
CA ILE A 65 -14.39 21.75 -6.26
C ILE A 65 -14.52 22.24 -4.81
N VAL A 66 -15.62 22.93 -4.48
CA VAL A 66 -15.87 23.44 -3.12
C VAL A 66 -15.99 22.28 -2.11
N LEU A 67 -16.74 21.22 -2.44
CA LEU A 67 -16.88 20.04 -1.59
C LEU A 67 -15.56 19.29 -1.40
N ASN A 68 -14.73 19.22 -2.44
CA ASN A 68 -13.40 18.62 -2.32
C ASN A 68 -12.49 19.46 -1.40
N ALA A 69 -12.59 20.79 -1.43
CA ALA A 69 -11.86 21.64 -0.48
C ALA A 69 -12.30 21.40 0.98
N PHE A 70 -13.61 21.23 1.21
CA PHE A 70 -14.14 20.84 2.53
C PHE A 70 -13.65 19.45 2.95
N HIS A 71 -13.64 18.47 2.04
CA HIS A 71 -13.06 17.15 2.29
C HIS A 71 -11.59 17.27 2.72
N GLN A 72 -10.74 18.02 2.02
CA GLN A 72 -9.34 18.17 2.40
C GLN A 72 -9.17 18.82 3.78
N ARG A 73 -10.03 19.78 4.14
CA ARG A 73 -10.03 20.38 5.48
C ARG A 73 -10.45 19.38 6.55
N TRP A 74 -11.58 18.69 6.35
CA TRP A 74 -12.10 17.72 7.33
C TRP A 74 -11.24 16.47 7.44
N ARG A 75 -10.52 16.07 6.40
CA ARG A 75 -9.50 15.01 6.47
C ARG A 75 -8.42 15.36 7.50
N ARG A 76 -7.96 16.62 7.54
CA ARG A 76 -6.98 17.07 8.53
C ARG A 76 -7.56 17.09 9.94
N GLU A 77 -8.78 17.62 10.11
CA GLU A 77 -9.46 17.63 11.41
C GLU A 77 -9.77 16.21 11.91
N CYS A 78 -10.14 15.29 11.02
CA CYS A 78 -10.35 13.87 11.31
C CYS A 78 -9.06 13.19 11.77
N ASN A 79 -7.93 13.43 11.10
CA ASN A 79 -6.63 12.93 11.54
C ASN A 79 -6.27 13.46 12.94
N LEU A 80 -6.48 14.76 13.21
CA LEU A 80 -6.26 15.34 14.53
C LEU A 80 -7.18 14.76 15.60
N ALA A 81 -8.42 14.45 15.25
CA ALA A 81 -9.36 13.80 16.16
C ALA A 81 -8.90 12.38 16.52
N TYR A 82 -8.43 11.60 15.55
CA TYR A 82 -7.83 10.28 15.81
C TYR A 82 -6.56 10.39 16.66
N ASP A 83 -5.68 11.37 16.39
CA ASP A 83 -4.47 11.61 17.19
C ASP A 83 -4.79 12.05 18.63
N ALA A 84 -5.89 12.78 18.83
CA ALA A 84 -6.36 13.21 20.14
C ALA A 84 -7.00 12.06 20.92
N GLU A 85 -7.85 11.24 20.27
CA GLU A 85 -8.46 10.07 20.86
C GLU A 85 -7.45 8.97 21.18
N GLU A 86 -6.40 8.82 20.37
CA GLU A 86 -5.29 7.91 20.67
C GLU A 86 -4.58 8.28 21.98
N LYS A 87 -4.58 9.57 22.34
CA LYS A 87 -4.03 10.06 23.62
C LYS A 87 -5.01 9.95 24.80
N SER A 88 -6.31 9.92 24.56
CA SER A 88 -7.33 10.02 25.62
C SER A 88 -8.17 8.78 25.88
N SER A 89 -8.20 7.80 24.95
CA SER A 89 -9.19 6.73 24.98
C SER A 89 -8.61 5.34 25.29
N PRO A 90 -9.34 4.48 26.05
CA PRO A 90 -8.98 3.08 26.25
C PRO A 90 -8.97 2.30 24.92
N PRO A 91 -8.24 1.16 24.83
CA PRO A 91 -7.97 0.48 23.57
C PRO A 91 -9.24 0.16 22.79
N LEU A 92 -9.25 0.58 21.51
CA LEU A 92 -10.32 0.45 20.50
C LEU A 92 -11.07 -0.91 20.50
N ALA A 93 -10.40 -2.00 20.92
CA ALA A 93 -11.00 -3.33 21.06
C ALA A 93 -12.17 -3.37 22.08
N ALA A 94 -12.11 -2.57 23.16
CA ALA A 94 -13.19 -2.47 24.15
C ALA A 94 -14.41 -1.73 23.59
N GLN A 95 -14.20 -0.74 22.71
CA GLN A 95 -15.28 0.04 22.10
C GLN A 95 -15.96 -0.69 20.94
N VAL A 96 -15.20 -1.47 20.16
CA VAL A 96 -15.76 -2.34 19.11
C VAL A 96 -16.59 -3.48 19.72
N ALA A 97 -16.14 -4.08 20.83
CA ALA A 97 -16.91 -5.09 21.55
C ALA A 97 -18.21 -4.55 22.17
N ALA A 98 -18.24 -3.26 22.52
CA ALA A 98 -19.43 -2.58 23.01
C ALA A 98 -20.38 -2.11 21.89
N GLY A 99 -20.00 -2.26 20.61
CA GLY A 99 -20.78 -1.77 19.48
C GLY A 99 -20.87 -0.23 19.41
N THR A 100 -20.02 0.49 20.16
CA THR A 100 -20.10 1.94 20.36
C THR A 100 -18.98 2.71 19.67
N ALA A 101 -18.12 2.07 18.87
CA ALA A 101 -17.10 2.77 18.10
C ALA A 101 -17.74 3.55 16.93
N SER A 102 -18.45 4.62 17.25
CA SER A 102 -18.85 5.64 16.29
C SER A 102 -17.59 6.39 15.88
N GLU A 103 -17.22 6.31 14.61
CA GLU A 103 -16.20 7.20 14.04
C GLU A 103 -16.47 8.65 14.47
N PRO A 104 -15.44 9.47 14.76
CA PRO A 104 -15.64 10.88 15.08
C PRO A 104 -16.53 11.53 14.01
N GLU A 105 -17.50 12.36 14.41
CA GLU A 105 -18.45 12.94 13.46
C GLU A 105 -17.76 13.66 12.30
N VAL A 106 -16.58 14.25 12.57
CA VAL A 106 -15.75 14.94 11.57
C VAL A 106 -15.28 13.98 10.47
N CYS A 107 -14.94 12.74 10.80
CA CYS A 107 -14.54 11.72 9.84
C CYS A 107 -15.71 11.24 8.97
N ILE A 108 -16.91 11.15 9.56
CA ILE A 108 -18.14 10.85 8.80
C ILE A 108 -18.46 11.99 7.83
N ARG A 109 -18.35 13.25 8.27
CA ARG A 109 -18.52 14.44 7.42
C ARG A 109 -17.49 14.46 6.29
N ASN A 110 -16.23 14.14 6.59
CA ASN A 110 -15.17 14.00 5.61
C ASN A 110 -15.54 13.00 4.50
N ARG A 111 -15.92 11.77 4.89
CA ARG A 111 -16.33 10.73 3.93
C ARG A 111 -17.52 11.18 3.08
N ARG A 112 -18.52 11.85 3.68
CA ARG A 112 -19.67 12.39 2.94
C ARG A 112 -19.27 13.47 1.93
N ALA A 113 -18.36 14.39 2.30
CA ALA A 113 -17.85 15.40 1.37
C ALA A 113 -17.10 14.80 0.19
N LEU A 114 -16.27 13.76 0.42
CA LEU A 114 -15.58 13.04 -0.65
C LEU A 114 -16.58 12.49 -1.67
N TRP A 115 -17.55 11.69 -1.19
CA TRP A 115 -18.56 11.09 -2.07
C TRP A 115 -19.43 12.14 -2.75
N ALA A 116 -19.85 13.19 -2.05
CA ALA A 116 -20.62 14.27 -2.63
C ALA A 116 -19.86 15.00 -3.74
N SER A 117 -18.54 15.23 -3.58
CA SER A 117 -17.71 15.83 -4.61
C SER A 117 -17.58 14.94 -5.86
N LEU A 118 -17.41 13.63 -5.67
CA LEU A 118 -17.37 12.65 -6.75
C LEU A 118 -18.69 12.59 -7.53
N TRP A 119 -19.82 12.59 -6.80
CA TRP A 119 -21.15 12.63 -7.42
C TRP A 119 -21.39 13.93 -8.18
N ALA A 120 -20.93 15.07 -7.66
CA ALA A 120 -21.05 16.36 -8.35
C ALA A 120 -20.23 16.38 -9.65
N PHE A 121 -19.01 15.83 -9.66
CA PHE A 121 -18.23 15.73 -10.89
C PHE A 121 -18.83 14.75 -11.90
N ALA A 122 -19.29 13.59 -11.44
CA ALA A 122 -19.96 12.60 -12.28
C ALA A 122 -21.26 13.17 -12.90
N SER A 123 -22.08 13.89 -12.12
CA SER A 123 -23.30 14.51 -12.61
C SER A 123 -23.03 15.66 -13.59
N GLY A 124 -21.98 16.46 -13.34
CA GLY A 124 -21.55 17.50 -14.27
C GLY A 124 -21.11 16.93 -15.62
N GLY A 125 -20.31 15.84 -15.60
CA GLY A 125 -19.93 15.12 -16.81
C GLY A 125 -21.13 14.52 -17.55
N ALA A 126 -22.06 13.90 -16.82
CA ALA A 126 -23.29 13.35 -17.41
C ALA A 126 -24.18 14.44 -18.02
N ALA A 127 -24.31 15.60 -17.37
CA ALA A 127 -25.11 16.72 -17.88
C ALA A 127 -24.57 17.24 -19.23
N ILE A 128 -23.26 17.49 -19.35
CA ILE A 128 -22.64 17.86 -20.64
C ILE A 128 -22.93 16.83 -21.71
N LEU A 129 -22.73 15.55 -21.38
CA LEU A 129 -22.88 14.46 -22.35
C LEU A 129 -24.32 14.34 -22.85
N VAL A 130 -25.30 14.43 -21.95
CA VAL A 130 -26.73 14.45 -22.32
C VAL A 130 -27.06 15.69 -23.15
N GLY A 131 -26.55 16.87 -22.78
CA GLY A 131 -26.77 18.10 -23.54
C GLY A 131 -26.18 18.05 -24.95
N ALA A 132 -24.96 17.51 -25.09
CA ALA A 132 -24.30 17.31 -26.37
C ALA A 132 -25.09 16.35 -27.26
N ILE A 133 -25.53 15.22 -26.72
CA ILE A 133 -26.33 14.24 -27.45
C ILE A 133 -27.71 14.79 -27.80
N GLY A 134 -28.39 15.48 -26.88
CA GLY A 134 -29.67 16.12 -27.16
C GLY A 134 -29.56 17.16 -28.28
N THR A 135 -28.45 17.88 -28.35
CA THR A 135 -28.18 18.85 -29.42
C THR A 135 -27.85 18.15 -30.75
N MET A 136 -27.08 17.06 -30.71
CA MET A 136 -26.84 16.22 -31.90
C MET A 136 -28.16 15.61 -32.42
N VAL A 137 -29.02 15.11 -31.53
CA VAL A 137 -30.33 14.55 -31.87
C VAL A 137 -31.25 15.64 -32.41
N ALA A 138 -31.36 16.81 -31.79
CA ALA A 138 -32.18 17.91 -32.31
C ALA A 138 -31.70 18.37 -33.70
N ARG A 139 -30.39 18.33 -33.94
CA ARG A 139 -29.80 18.60 -35.25
C ARG A 139 -30.08 17.47 -36.26
N HIS A 140 -30.28 16.23 -35.78
CA HIS A 140 -30.57 15.03 -36.57
C HIS A 140 -32.08 14.73 -36.70
N GLU A 141 -32.95 15.31 -35.89
CA GLU A 141 -34.42 15.20 -35.96
C GLU A 141 -34.98 15.95 -37.18
N ILE A 142 -34.14 16.81 -37.79
CA ILE A 142 -34.29 17.27 -39.17
C ILE A 142 -34.20 16.09 -40.18
N ASP A 143 -33.78 14.88 -39.77
CA ASP A 143 -33.42 13.77 -40.67
C ASP A 143 -33.85 12.32 -40.26
N ARG A 144 -34.93 12.13 -39.47
CA ARG A 144 -35.73 10.86 -39.26
C ARG A 144 -35.37 9.84 -38.13
N SER A 145 -36.44 9.47 -37.39
CA SER A 145 -36.79 8.15 -36.77
C SER A 145 -36.22 7.72 -35.39
N MET A 146 -37.14 7.52 -34.43
CA MET A 146 -36.98 7.40 -32.97
C MET A 146 -36.34 6.13 -32.32
N PRO A 147 -36.12 4.97 -32.98
CA PRO A 147 -35.52 3.80 -32.31
C PRO A 147 -34.06 3.97 -31.85
N GLN A 148 -33.31 4.89 -32.46
CA GLN A 148 -31.87 5.09 -32.17
C GLN A 148 -31.59 5.81 -30.83
N MET A 149 -32.61 6.39 -30.20
CA MET A 149 -32.46 7.21 -29.01
C MET A 149 -32.12 6.40 -27.75
N PHE A 150 -32.71 5.20 -27.60
CA PHE A 150 -32.45 4.33 -26.44
C PHE A 150 -31.05 3.72 -26.47
N ASP A 151 -30.54 3.40 -27.67
CA ASP A 151 -29.18 2.89 -27.84
C ASP A 151 -28.12 3.93 -27.42
N GLY A 152 -28.39 5.21 -27.70
CA GLY A 152 -27.54 6.33 -27.26
C GLY A 152 -27.47 6.45 -25.74
N MET A 153 -28.60 6.46 -25.04
CA MET A 153 -28.62 6.59 -23.58
C MET A 153 -27.99 5.39 -22.86
N ALA A 154 -28.23 4.17 -23.37
CA ALA A 154 -27.61 2.97 -22.83
C ALA A 154 -26.08 3.04 -22.90
N SER A 155 -25.54 3.52 -24.04
CA SER A 155 -24.08 3.63 -24.24
C SER A 155 -23.41 4.57 -23.22
N ILE A 156 -24.06 5.69 -22.89
CA ILE A 156 -23.56 6.67 -21.92
C ILE A 156 -23.54 6.09 -20.51
N ILE A 157 -24.65 5.48 -20.09
CA ILE A 157 -24.78 4.91 -18.74
C ILE A 157 -23.73 3.81 -18.57
N SER A 158 -23.57 2.96 -19.59
CA SER A 158 -22.52 1.94 -19.60
C SER A 158 -21.11 2.52 -19.49
N ALA A 159 -20.81 3.63 -20.19
CA ALA A 159 -19.50 4.28 -20.12
C ALA A 159 -19.19 4.86 -18.73
N VAL A 160 -20.18 5.48 -18.08
CA VAL A 160 -20.01 6.04 -16.71
C VAL A 160 -19.82 4.92 -15.69
N VAL A 161 -20.64 3.87 -15.75
CA VAL A 161 -20.53 2.71 -14.85
C VAL A 161 -19.18 2.01 -15.03
N ALA A 162 -18.74 1.80 -16.28
CA ALA A 162 -17.44 1.20 -16.57
C ALA A 162 -16.28 2.04 -16.03
N THR A 163 -16.34 3.36 -16.16
CA THR A 163 -15.31 4.28 -15.66
C THR A 163 -15.24 4.26 -14.13
N ALA A 164 -16.38 4.32 -13.45
CA ALA A 164 -16.44 4.25 -11.99
C ALA A 164 -15.92 2.91 -11.44
N ALA A 165 -16.25 1.81 -12.11
CA ALA A 165 -15.72 0.48 -11.77
C ALA A 165 -14.19 0.43 -11.93
N LEU A 166 -13.66 0.92 -13.06
CA LEU A 166 -12.23 0.97 -13.33
C LEU A 166 -11.46 1.77 -12.27
N LEU A 167 -11.94 2.97 -11.92
CA LEU A 167 -11.31 3.82 -10.91
C LEU A 167 -11.35 3.18 -9.51
N SER A 168 -12.46 2.54 -9.16
CA SER A 168 -12.60 1.82 -7.89
C SER A 168 -11.62 0.65 -7.82
N THR A 169 -11.54 -0.17 -8.88
CA THR A 169 -10.58 -1.28 -8.96
C THR A 169 -9.14 -0.79 -8.89
N TRP A 170 -8.81 0.31 -9.58
CA TRP A 170 -7.47 0.90 -9.55
C TRP A 170 -7.08 1.40 -8.14
N TYR A 171 -8.00 2.09 -7.45
CA TYR A 171 -7.76 2.59 -6.10
C TYR A 171 -7.51 1.43 -5.12
N TRP A 172 -8.36 0.41 -5.16
CA TRP A 172 -8.24 -0.77 -4.29
C TRP A 172 -6.97 -1.57 -4.57
N TRP A 173 -6.54 -1.61 -5.82
CA TRP A 173 -5.26 -2.22 -6.21
C TRP A 173 -4.08 -1.40 -5.69
N ARG A 174 -4.11 -0.07 -5.83
CA ARG A 174 -3.05 0.85 -5.37
C ARG A 174 -2.79 0.74 -3.87
N GLU A 175 -3.85 0.70 -3.05
CA GLU A 175 -3.73 0.61 -1.59
C GLU A 175 -3.12 -0.73 -1.16
N LYS A 176 -3.46 -1.82 -1.85
CA LYS A 176 -2.86 -3.14 -1.60
C LYS A 176 -1.39 -3.21 -2.01
N GLU A 177 -1.01 -2.56 -3.12
CA GLU A 177 0.38 -2.58 -3.60
C GLU A 177 1.31 -1.80 -2.66
N LEU A 178 0.89 -0.64 -2.15
CA LEU A 178 1.71 0.17 -1.23
C LEU A 178 2.09 -0.61 0.04
N ARG A 179 1.14 -1.33 0.64
CA ARG A 179 1.43 -2.18 1.81
C ARG A 179 2.35 -3.34 1.46
N ARG A 180 2.22 -3.90 0.26
CA ARG A 180 3.03 -5.02 -0.21
C ARG A 180 4.50 -4.63 -0.38
N ASP A 181 4.77 -3.46 -0.95
CA ASP A 181 6.14 -2.97 -1.17
C ASP A 181 6.87 -2.72 0.15
N GLU A 182 6.17 -2.15 1.14
CA GLU A 182 6.75 -1.94 2.48
C GLU A 182 7.05 -3.26 3.21
N VAL A 183 6.14 -4.24 3.12
CA VAL A 183 6.34 -5.58 3.69
C VAL A 183 7.48 -6.31 2.99
N LEU A 184 7.58 -6.20 1.66
CA LEU A 184 8.68 -6.78 0.88
C LEU A 184 10.02 -6.21 1.32
N LYS A 185 10.13 -4.88 1.42
CA LYS A 185 11.36 -4.23 1.87
C LYS A 185 11.76 -4.66 3.28
N TRP A 186 10.80 -4.72 4.20
CA TRP A 186 11.03 -5.24 5.55
C TRP A 186 11.48 -6.70 5.53
N ALA A 187 10.86 -7.54 4.70
CA ALA A 187 11.20 -8.96 4.59
C ALA A 187 12.62 -9.15 4.02
N ASP A 188 13.04 -8.35 3.05
CA ASP A 188 14.40 -8.39 2.50
C ASP A 188 15.45 -8.05 3.57
N GLU A 189 15.20 -7.01 4.37
CA GLU A 189 16.07 -6.64 5.51
C GLU A 189 16.14 -7.79 6.55
N ALA A 190 15.00 -8.41 6.86
CA ALA A 190 14.92 -9.56 7.75
C ALA A 190 15.67 -10.79 7.23
N ILE A 191 15.53 -11.12 5.94
CA ILE A 191 16.27 -12.20 5.29
C ILE A 191 17.78 -11.93 5.38
N SER A 192 18.22 -10.69 5.13
CA SER A 192 19.63 -10.32 5.22
C SER A 192 20.19 -10.58 6.63
N VAL A 193 19.46 -10.21 7.69
CA VAL A 193 19.87 -10.43 9.08
C VAL A 193 19.88 -11.92 9.43
N LEU A 194 18.83 -12.65 9.08
CA LEU A 194 18.73 -14.10 9.34
C LEU A 194 19.84 -14.87 8.64
N ARG A 195 20.16 -14.51 7.39
CA ARG A 195 21.23 -15.16 6.63
C ARG A 195 22.61 -14.79 7.17
N THR A 196 22.80 -13.53 7.55
CA THR A 196 24.05 -13.07 8.20
C THR A 196 24.29 -13.86 9.49
N LEU A 197 23.27 -14.00 10.34
CA LEU A 197 23.37 -14.81 11.55
C LEU A 197 23.76 -16.25 11.24
N HIS A 198 23.06 -16.90 10.30
CA HIS A 198 23.35 -18.28 9.95
C HIS A 198 24.79 -18.47 9.45
N LEU A 199 25.29 -17.54 8.63
CA LEU A 199 26.68 -17.56 8.16
C LEU A 199 27.67 -17.37 9.31
N LEU A 200 27.41 -16.46 10.24
CA LEU A 200 28.23 -16.29 11.46
C LEU A 200 28.24 -17.55 12.33
N CYS A 201 27.13 -18.29 12.38
CA CYS A 201 27.04 -19.54 13.13
C CYS A 201 27.70 -20.74 12.41
N ALA A 202 27.77 -20.72 11.08
CA ALA A 202 28.27 -21.83 10.27
C ALA A 202 29.77 -21.73 9.96
N VAL A 203 30.30 -20.51 9.86
CA VAL A 203 31.72 -20.28 9.55
C VAL A 203 32.55 -20.36 10.83
N ASP A 204 33.65 -21.10 10.78
CA ASP A 204 34.62 -21.15 11.87
C ASP A 204 35.19 -19.74 12.13
N VAL A 205 35.09 -19.30 13.38
CA VAL A 205 35.57 -18.01 13.87
C VAL A 205 37.04 -17.78 13.51
N SER A 206 37.85 -18.85 13.44
CA SER A 206 39.26 -18.79 13.08
C SER A 206 39.53 -18.24 11.67
N LYS A 207 38.53 -18.28 10.77
CA LYS A 207 38.64 -17.82 9.38
C LYS A 207 38.39 -16.32 9.19
N PHE A 208 37.93 -15.61 10.22
CA PHE A 208 37.72 -14.17 10.14
C PHE A 208 39.05 -13.45 10.41
N THR A 209 39.69 -12.95 9.34
CA THR A 209 41.03 -12.34 9.41
C THR A 209 41.08 -10.98 10.09
N ASP A 210 40.02 -10.16 10.00
CA ASP A 210 40.09 -8.75 10.43
C ASP A 210 38.88 -8.23 11.24
N GLU A 211 37.79 -8.99 11.38
CA GLU A 211 36.59 -8.53 12.09
C GLU A 211 36.33 -9.35 13.35
N ASN A 212 36.14 -8.66 14.48
CA ASN A 212 35.71 -9.29 15.73
C ASN A 212 34.30 -9.86 15.54
N PRO A 213 34.10 -11.19 15.49
CA PRO A 213 32.79 -11.81 15.24
C PRO A 213 31.75 -11.38 16.27
N SER A 214 32.18 -11.08 17.50
CA SER A 214 31.30 -10.54 18.55
C SER A 214 30.62 -9.24 18.12
N ARG A 215 31.29 -8.39 17.33
CA ARG A 215 30.69 -7.15 16.81
C ARG A 215 29.56 -7.45 15.82
N LYS A 216 29.74 -8.44 14.95
CA LYS A 216 28.69 -8.83 13.99
C LYS A 216 27.49 -9.46 14.68
N PHE A 217 27.70 -10.25 15.74
CA PHE A 217 26.60 -10.74 16.57
C PHE A 217 25.85 -9.59 17.26
N LEU A 218 26.55 -8.55 17.74
CA LEU A 218 25.91 -7.34 18.27
C LEU A 218 25.09 -6.62 17.19
N ASP A 219 25.61 -6.50 15.97
CA ASP A 219 24.86 -5.89 14.86
C ASP A 219 23.57 -6.68 14.57
N VAL A 220 23.64 -8.02 14.51
CA VAL A 220 22.46 -8.89 14.36
C VAL A 220 21.48 -8.69 15.52
N LEU A 221 21.97 -8.61 16.75
CA LEU A 221 21.15 -8.40 17.95
C LEU A 221 20.32 -7.11 17.85
N PHE A 222 20.95 -6.00 17.49
CA PHE A 222 20.27 -4.71 17.34
C PHE A 222 19.30 -4.70 16.17
N ILE A 223 19.73 -5.14 14.99
CA ILE A 223 18.89 -5.07 13.79
C ILE A 223 17.69 -6.02 13.92
N SER A 224 17.87 -7.23 14.45
CA SER A 224 16.75 -8.14 14.70
C SER A 224 15.70 -7.55 15.65
N SER A 225 16.12 -6.87 16.72
CA SER A 225 15.20 -6.16 17.63
C SER A 225 14.40 -5.08 16.90
N ILE A 226 15.06 -4.25 16.09
CA ILE A 226 14.39 -3.21 15.29
C ILE A 226 13.39 -3.82 14.31
N LEU A 227 13.76 -4.92 13.65
CA LEU A 227 12.92 -5.59 12.66
C LEU A 227 11.71 -6.28 13.28
N ILE A 228 11.82 -6.79 14.50
CA ILE A 228 10.69 -7.31 15.28
C ILE A 228 9.65 -6.20 15.49
N GLU A 229 10.10 -5.03 15.94
CA GLU A 229 9.21 -3.89 16.21
C GLU A 229 8.60 -3.32 14.92
N ARG A 230 9.38 -3.17 13.86
CA ARG A 230 8.84 -2.80 12.53
C ARG A 230 7.84 -3.83 12.02
N GLY A 231 8.11 -5.11 12.23
CA GLY A 231 7.21 -6.20 11.84
C GLY A 231 5.82 -6.06 12.47
N ARG A 232 5.73 -5.60 13.72
CA ARG A 232 4.44 -5.38 14.41
C ARG A 232 3.57 -4.28 13.78
N LEU A 233 4.17 -3.36 13.00
CA LEU A 233 3.41 -2.38 12.23
C LEU A 233 2.64 -3.04 11.08
N PHE A 234 3.19 -4.11 10.52
CA PHE A 234 2.62 -4.81 9.38
C PHE A 234 1.69 -5.96 9.79
N PHE A 235 2.06 -6.70 10.84
CA PHE A 235 1.36 -7.89 11.29
C PHE A 235 0.71 -7.67 12.65
N ARG A 236 -0.62 -7.76 12.69
CA ARG A 236 -1.39 -7.67 13.94
C ARG A 236 -1.27 -8.98 14.70
N ASN A 237 -1.09 -8.88 16.01
CA ASN A 237 -1.20 -10.03 16.90
C ASN A 237 -2.60 -10.65 16.79
N SER A 238 -2.67 -11.98 16.85
CA SER A 238 -3.95 -12.68 16.86
C SER A 238 -4.55 -12.62 18.26
N ASN A 239 -5.81 -12.20 18.32
CA ASN A 239 -6.62 -12.26 19.53
C ASN A 239 -7.47 -13.52 19.46
N ASP A 240 -6.97 -14.61 20.02
CA ASP A 240 -7.66 -15.91 20.15
C ASP A 240 -8.80 -15.89 21.18
N GLY A 241 -9.20 -14.72 21.66
CA GLY A 241 -10.14 -14.56 22.76
C GLY A 241 -9.50 -14.69 24.14
N ASN A 242 -8.24 -15.15 24.22
CA ASN A 242 -7.51 -15.15 25.48
C ASN A 242 -7.04 -13.73 25.78
N GLN A 243 -7.09 -13.36 27.06
CA GLN A 243 -6.67 -12.05 27.56
C GLN A 243 -5.13 -11.91 27.61
N HIS A 244 -4.41 -12.55 26.69
CA HIS A 244 -2.95 -12.62 26.72
C HIS A 244 -2.35 -11.23 26.49
N GLY A 245 -1.54 -10.77 27.45
CA GLY A 245 -0.84 -9.49 27.37
C GLY A 245 -1.76 -8.27 27.46
N ARG A 246 -2.95 -8.37 28.06
CA ARG A 246 -3.90 -7.24 28.21
C ARG A 246 -3.31 -6.03 28.94
N GLU A 247 -2.37 -6.28 29.82
CA GLU A 247 -1.62 -5.28 30.57
C GLU A 247 -0.59 -4.52 29.71
N LYS A 248 -0.27 -5.03 28.52
CA LYS A 248 0.70 -4.43 27.59
C LYS A 248 0.04 -3.41 26.68
N GLU A 249 0.85 -2.62 25.99
CA GLU A 249 0.41 -1.68 24.98
C GLU A 249 -0.27 -2.41 23.81
N LYS A 250 -1.16 -1.70 23.11
CA LYS A 250 -2.05 -2.27 22.08
C LYS A 250 -1.33 -3.09 21.01
N ALA A 251 -0.10 -2.72 20.63
CA ALA A 251 0.70 -3.46 19.64
C ALA A 251 1.28 -4.80 20.15
N TYR A 252 1.29 -5.02 21.47
CA TYR A 252 1.83 -6.20 22.13
C TYR A 252 0.75 -7.08 22.77
N GLN A 253 -0.51 -6.67 22.72
CA GLN A 253 -1.67 -7.48 23.17
C GLN A 253 -1.92 -8.62 22.18
N GLY A 254 -2.29 -9.81 22.68
CA GLY A 254 -2.54 -10.99 21.87
C GLY A 254 -1.29 -11.82 21.57
N LEU A 255 -1.46 -12.86 20.73
CA LEU A 255 -0.37 -13.75 20.33
C LEU A 255 0.40 -13.16 19.13
N ARG A 256 1.72 -13.19 19.23
CA ARG A 256 2.61 -12.66 18.18
C ARG A 256 2.46 -13.51 16.89
N PRO A 257 2.48 -12.89 15.70
CA PRO A 257 2.53 -13.61 14.44
C PRO A 257 3.79 -14.48 14.31
N GLU A 258 3.64 -15.72 13.83
CA GLU A 258 4.72 -16.70 13.72
C GLU A 258 5.90 -16.21 12.84
N ILE A 259 5.63 -15.35 11.85
CA ILE A 259 6.67 -14.76 11.00
C ILE A 259 7.70 -13.95 11.81
N LEU A 260 7.27 -13.34 12.92
CA LEU A 260 8.15 -12.57 13.80
C LEU A 260 8.96 -13.46 14.75
N ASP A 261 8.52 -14.68 15.02
CA ASP A 261 9.22 -15.60 15.93
C ASP A 261 10.59 -15.99 15.38
N GLN A 262 10.74 -16.05 14.05
CA GLN A 262 12.03 -16.35 13.42
C GLN A 262 13.07 -15.26 13.70
N LEU A 263 12.64 -14.00 13.80
CA LEU A 263 13.51 -12.88 14.19
C LEU A 263 13.83 -12.90 15.69
N ILE A 264 12.91 -13.36 16.54
CA ILE A 264 13.20 -13.57 17.98
C ILE A 264 14.25 -14.65 18.16
N ILE A 265 14.11 -15.78 17.45
CA ILE A 265 15.10 -16.86 17.48
C ILE A 265 16.47 -16.30 17.12
N ALA A 266 16.55 -15.48 16.07
CA ALA A 266 17.80 -14.85 15.67
C ALA A 266 18.38 -13.92 16.73
N HIS A 267 17.52 -13.10 17.35
CA HIS A 267 17.90 -12.21 18.45
C HIS A 267 18.45 -13.00 19.65
N GLU A 268 17.77 -14.07 20.08
CA GLU A 268 18.18 -14.92 21.20
C GLU A 268 19.49 -15.68 20.93
N ILE A 269 19.67 -16.18 19.70
CA ILE A 269 20.95 -16.80 19.31
C ILE A 269 22.07 -15.77 19.39
N ALA A 270 21.87 -14.58 18.81
CA ALA A 270 22.88 -13.53 18.81
C ALA A 270 23.27 -13.08 20.23
N LEU A 271 22.28 -13.01 21.14
CA LEU A 271 22.49 -12.67 22.55
C LEU A 271 23.33 -13.71 23.29
N ARG A 272 23.06 -15.00 23.05
CA ARG A 272 23.63 -16.11 23.84
C ARG A 272 24.87 -16.75 23.21
N TRP A 273 25.24 -16.37 21.99
CA TRP A 273 26.30 -17.04 21.23
C TRP A 273 27.67 -17.03 21.94
N GLY A 274 28.02 -15.90 22.56
CA GLY A 274 29.31 -15.71 23.24
C GLY A 274 29.52 -16.69 24.38
N ASP A 275 28.47 -16.98 25.15
CA ASP A 275 28.51 -17.80 26.36
C ASP A 275 28.17 -19.29 26.10
N ALA A 276 27.69 -19.60 24.89
CA ALA A 276 27.29 -20.97 24.52
C ALA A 276 28.51 -21.89 24.34
N ASP A 277 28.40 -23.13 24.84
CA ASP A 277 29.36 -24.20 24.57
C ASP A 277 29.28 -24.69 23.11
N GLN A 278 30.24 -25.55 22.71
CA GLN A 278 30.36 -26.02 21.33
C GLN A 278 29.15 -26.85 20.86
N GLU A 279 28.57 -27.65 21.75
CA GLU A 279 27.38 -28.44 21.42
C GLU A 279 26.17 -27.52 21.19
N THR A 280 25.97 -26.55 22.06
CA THR A 280 24.90 -25.55 21.97
C THR A 280 25.05 -24.71 20.72
N ARG A 281 26.27 -24.25 20.39
CA ARG A 281 26.55 -23.52 19.13
C ARG A 281 26.17 -24.34 17.91
N SER A 282 26.52 -25.63 17.88
CA SER A 282 26.17 -26.54 16.78
C SER A 282 24.64 -26.65 16.60
N ARG A 283 23.89 -26.74 17.71
CA ARG A 283 22.41 -26.74 17.69
C ARG A 283 21.86 -25.39 17.20
N MET A 284 22.41 -24.28 17.69
CA MET A 284 22.03 -22.92 17.26
C MET A 284 22.26 -22.72 15.76
N THR A 285 23.34 -23.26 15.19
CA THR A 285 23.60 -23.21 13.73
C THR A 285 22.47 -23.87 12.94
N VAL A 286 22.03 -25.07 13.33
CA VAL A 286 20.89 -25.77 12.69
C VAL A 286 19.59 -24.99 12.86
N ILE A 287 19.34 -24.44 14.05
CA ILE A 287 18.13 -23.64 14.33
C ILE A 287 18.13 -22.35 13.49
N SER A 288 19.26 -21.65 13.36
CA SER A 288 19.38 -20.43 12.56
C SER A 288 19.04 -20.67 11.09
N GLU A 289 19.47 -21.81 10.54
CA GLU A 289 19.15 -22.19 9.16
C GLU A 289 17.65 -22.45 8.98
N ARG A 290 17.06 -23.21 9.91
CA ARG A 290 15.62 -23.50 9.90
C ARG A 290 14.80 -22.23 10.04
N ALA A 291 15.21 -21.30 10.90
CA ALA A 291 14.55 -20.02 11.10
C ALA A 291 14.56 -19.17 9.83
N CYS A 292 15.71 -19.11 9.14
CA CYS A 292 15.83 -18.42 7.84
C CYS A 292 14.89 -19.03 6.78
N ARG A 293 14.87 -20.37 6.66
CA ARG A 293 13.99 -21.07 5.69
C ARG A 293 12.51 -20.87 6.03
N ARG A 294 12.13 -21.02 7.30
CA ARG A 294 10.75 -20.83 7.78
C ARG A 294 10.27 -19.40 7.58
N PHE A 295 11.12 -18.40 7.87
CA PHE A 295 10.81 -16.99 7.63
C PHE A 295 10.51 -16.75 6.14
N LEU A 296 11.35 -17.25 5.24
CA LEU A 296 11.16 -17.09 3.81
C LEU A 296 9.84 -17.70 3.33
N SER A 297 9.47 -18.89 3.82
CA SER A 297 8.17 -19.50 3.52
C SER A 297 7.00 -18.63 3.98
N LEU A 298 7.02 -18.17 5.23
CA LEU A 298 5.97 -17.30 5.79
C LEU A 298 5.88 -15.96 5.04
N ALA A 299 7.02 -15.34 4.71
CA ALA A 299 7.06 -14.10 3.93
C ALA A 299 6.48 -14.29 2.51
N GLN A 300 6.73 -15.42 1.86
CA GLN A 300 6.15 -15.74 0.54
C GLN A 300 4.63 -15.90 0.59
N GLU A 301 4.10 -16.51 1.65
CA GLU A 301 2.66 -16.65 1.90
C GLU A 301 2.02 -15.27 2.09
N GLU A 302 2.59 -14.43 2.96
CA GLU A 302 2.07 -13.08 3.26
C GLU A 302 2.09 -12.14 2.04
N VAL A 303 3.13 -12.18 1.22
CA VAL A 303 3.25 -11.34 0.02
C VAL A 303 2.41 -11.88 -1.16
N GLY A 304 1.76 -13.04 -0.99
CA GLY A 304 0.86 -13.63 -1.98
C GLY A 304 1.55 -14.23 -3.20
N ARG A 305 2.87 -14.48 -3.14
CA ARG A 305 3.62 -15.12 -4.24
C ARG A 305 3.29 -16.61 -4.39
N GLY A 306 2.62 -17.23 -3.42
CA GLY A 306 2.11 -18.61 -3.53
C GLY A 306 1.18 -18.85 -4.74
N ARG A 307 0.60 -17.80 -5.32
CA ARG A 307 -0.29 -17.89 -6.51
C ARG A 307 0.42 -17.62 -7.84
N THR A 308 1.66 -17.14 -7.84
CA THR A 308 2.35 -16.61 -9.04
C THR A 308 3.56 -17.43 -9.46
N ALA A 309 3.61 -18.73 -9.17
CA ALA A 309 4.68 -19.58 -9.69
C ALA A 309 4.66 -19.59 -11.23
N SER A 310 5.59 -18.85 -11.84
CA SER A 310 5.78 -18.84 -13.28
C SER A 310 6.05 -20.26 -13.79
N LYS A 311 5.75 -20.55 -15.06
CA LYS A 311 5.98 -21.87 -15.68
C LYS A 311 7.44 -22.34 -15.52
N TYR A 312 8.40 -21.41 -15.47
CA TYR A 312 9.82 -21.68 -15.26
C TYR A 312 10.17 -22.02 -13.81
N ASN A 313 9.47 -21.47 -12.81
CA ASN A 313 9.69 -21.80 -11.39
C ASN A 313 9.06 -23.16 -10.98
N LYS A 314 8.28 -23.80 -11.86
CA LYS A 314 7.76 -25.16 -11.64
C LYS A 314 8.78 -26.25 -11.93
N LEU A 315 9.76 -25.95 -12.77
CA LEU A 315 10.94 -26.79 -12.94
C LEU A 315 11.78 -26.51 -11.69
N GLY A 316 11.71 -27.39 -10.69
CA GLY A 316 12.56 -27.27 -9.52
C GLY A 316 14.01 -27.15 -9.96
N GLY A 317 14.80 -26.29 -9.30
CA GLY A 317 16.23 -26.24 -9.57
C GLY A 317 16.86 -27.60 -9.25
N ASP A 318 17.86 -28.01 -10.04
CA ASP A 318 18.47 -29.35 -9.95
C ASP A 318 19.34 -29.56 -8.70
N GLY A 319 19.35 -28.60 -7.75
CA GLY A 319 20.21 -28.64 -6.57
C GLY A 319 21.68 -28.61 -7.00
N VAL A 320 22.16 -27.43 -7.36
CA VAL A 320 23.52 -27.26 -7.86
C VAL A 320 24.53 -27.69 -6.80
N ASP A 321 25.26 -28.78 -7.08
CA ASP A 321 26.40 -29.22 -6.30
C ASP A 321 27.65 -28.46 -6.77
N LEU A 322 28.16 -27.58 -5.91
CA LEU A 322 29.32 -26.76 -6.22
C LEU A 322 30.56 -27.61 -6.48
N ASP A 323 30.75 -28.72 -5.77
CA ASP A 323 31.93 -29.56 -5.95
C ASP A 323 31.87 -30.27 -7.31
N ALA A 324 30.69 -30.76 -7.70
CA ALA A 324 30.46 -31.29 -9.03
C ALA A 324 30.68 -30.24 -10.14
N LEU A 325 30.23 -28.99 -9.92
CA LEU A 325 30.48 -27.90 -10.85
C LEU A 325 31.96 -27.53 -10.94
N LEU A 326 32.67 -27.45 -9.81
CA LEU A 326 34.10 -27.15 -9.79
C LEU A 326 34.91 -28.23 -10.50
N LEU A 327 34.52 -29.50 -10.36
CA LEU A 327 35.12 -30.61 -11.10
C LEU A 327 34.78 -30.59 -12.60
N SER A 328 33.67 -29.94 -12.99
CA SER A 328 33.27 -29.80 -14.39
C SER A 328 34.00 -28.67 -15.13
N VAL A 329 34.66 -27.76 -14.39
CA VAL A 329 35.47 -26.70 -14.99
C VAL A 329 36.77 -27.31 -15.50
N THR A 330 37.00 -27.19 -16.82
CA THR A 330 38.19 -27.75 -17.47
C THR A 330 39.39 -26.82 -17.36
N ASP A 331 40.61 -27.38 -17.33
CA ASP A 331 41.85 -26.59 -17.31
C ASP A 331 41.97 -25.59 -18.48
N LYS A 332 41.32 -25.90 -19.60
CA LYS A 332 41.27 -25.02 -20.78
C LYS A 332 40.43 -23.77 -20.52
N GLU A 333 39.36 -23.88 -19.75
CA GLU A 333 38.52 -22.74 -19.34
C GLU A 333 39.27 -21.87 -18.33
N LEU A 334 39.98 -22.48 -17.37
CA LEU A 334 40.84 -21.76 -16.43
C LEU A 334 41.96 -20.98 -17.15
N ALA A 335 42.65 -21.64 -18.08
CA ALA A 335 43.72 -21.01 -18.86
C ALA A 335 43.22 -19.84 -19.75
N SER A 336 41.96 -19.90 -20.20
CA SER A 336 41.36 -18.81 -21.00
C SER A 336 41.02 -17.55 -20.19
N GLN A 337 40.93 -17.66 -18.86
CA GLN A 337 40.64 -16.54 -17.97
C GLN A 337 41.89 -15.80 -17.48
N GLY A 338 43.09 -16.24 -17.89
CA GLY A 338 44.35 -15.54 -17.59
C GLY A 338 44.78 -15.64 -16.12
N MET A 339 44.35 -16.71 -15.43
CA MET A 339 44.86 -17.10 -14.11
C MET A 339 46.09 -18.00 -14.21
#